data_AF-A0A6B2UTL6-F1
#
_entry.id   AF-A0A6B2UTL6-F1
#
_cell.length_a   1.000
_cell.length_b   1.000
_cell.length_c   1.000
_cell.angle_alpha   90.00
_cell.angle_beta   90.00
_cell.angle_gamma   90.00
#
_symmetry.space_group_name_H-M   'P 1'
#
loop_
_entity.id
_entity.type
_entity.pdbx_description
1 polymer ?
#
loop_
_entity_poly.entity_id
_entity_poly.type
_entity_poly.pdbx_seq_one_letter_code
_entity_poly.pdbx_strand_id
1 'polypeptide(L)'
;MTTRQFTVSELDDLGVPPHRPEDVEDIDTLLADEYVTTLKYTQQRRVIFVAPDGRTYAVEYEAQLDLGDFELGDPPPDYGWDGDTVEAVEVKPVPTLAIRWEPVDDEPGPNRPRLDALTSLVALHEEAGASTSEAREAAAAWIVEHGAEVANTYDEYQDSAEGHL
;
A
#
# COMPACT_ATOMS: atom_id res chain seq x y z
N MET A 1 -5.17 -6.46 -17.20
CA MET A 1 -4.08 -6.60 -16.21
C MET A 1 -3.08 -7.58 -16.78
N THR A 2 -1.80 -7.28 -16.70
CA THR A 2 -0.74 -8.21 -17.10
C THR A 2 -0.51 -9.17 -15.95
N THR A 3 -0.58 -10.47 -16.21
CA THR A 3 -0.37 -11.51 -15.20
C THR A 3 0.79 -12.40 -15.60
N ARG A 4 1.42 -13.02 -14.59
CA ARG A 4 2.48 -14.01 -14.74
C ARG A 4 2.19 -15.17 -13.80
N GLN A 5 2.46 -16.38 -14.28
CA GLN A 5 2.40 -17.58 -13.46
C GLN A 5 3.73 -17.79 -12.74
N PHE A 6 3.64 -18.07 -11.44
CA PHE A 6 4.74 -18.51 -10.60
C PHE A 6 4.41 -19.89 -10.06
N THR A 7 5.39 -20.77 -9.93
CA THR A 7 5.20 -21.99 -9.15
C THR A 7 5.21 -21.65 -7.66
N VAL A 8 4.55 -22.47 -6.83
CA VAL A 8 4.57 -22.30 -5.36
C VAL A 8 6.02 -22.33 -4.85
N SER A 9 6.88 -23.17 -5.42
CA SER A 9 8.31 -23.20 -5.07
C SER A 9 9.06 -21.93 -5.45
N GLU A 10 8.75 -21.31 -6.60
CA GLU A 10 9.35 -20.02 -6.98
C GLU A 10 8.90 -18.90 -6.04
N LEU A 11 7.67 -18.95 -5.53
CA LEU A 11 7.17 -18.00 -4.54
C LEU A 11 7.82 -18.23 -3.17
N ASP A 12 7.98 -19.47 -2.74
CA ASP A 12 8.67 -19.83 -1.49
C ASP A 12 10.12 -19.34 -1.48
N ASP A 13 10.84 -19.51 -2.60
CA ASP A 13 12.21 -18.98 -2.78
C ASP A 13 12.27 -17.44 -2.68
N LEU A 14 11.16 -16.74 -2.93
CA LEU A 14 11.01 -15.29 -2.81
C LEU A 14 10.45 -14.85 -1.44
N GLY A 15 10.17 -15.79 -0.53
CA GLY A 15 9.55 -15.51 0.76
C GLY A 15 8.05 -15.20 0.67
N VAL A 16 7.36 -15.70 -0.36
CA VAL A 16 5.94 -15.44 -0.64
C VAL A 16 5.08 -16.67 -0.37
N PRO A 17 4.05 -16.59 0.50
CA PRO A 17 3.76 -15.47 1.39
C PRO A 17 4.77 -15.41 2.56
N PRO A 18 4.91 -14.25 3.22
CA PRO A 18 5.73 -14.16 4.43
C PRO A 18 5.12 -15.01 5.56
N HIS A 19 5.96 -15.49 6.49
CA HIS A 19 5.46 -16.25 7.64
C HIS A 19 4.56 -15.40 8.54
N ARG A 20 4.87 -14.11 8.67
CA ARG A 20 4.07 -13.09 9.33
C ARG A 20 4.09 -11.77 8.56
N PRO A 21 3.04 -10.93 8.68
CA PRO A 21 3.01 -9.63 8.01
C PRO A 21 4.23 -8.74 8.31
N GLU A 22 4.76 -8.79 9.53
CA GLU A 22 5.93 -8.02 9.95
C GLU A 22 7.25 -8.48 9.29
N ASP A 23 7.33 -9.71 8.78
CA ASP A 23 8.56 -10.23 8.16
C ASP A 23 8.88 -9.55 6.82
N VAL A 24 7.95 -8.78 6.25
CA VAL A 24 8.17 -7.99 5.03
C VAL A 24 9.35 -7.03 5.19
N GLU A 25 9.60 -6.51 6.39
CA GLU A 25 10.72 -5.60 6.65
C GLU A 25 12.08 -6.32 6.64
N ASP A 26 12.08 -7.64 6.85
CA ASP A 26 13.28 -8.48 6.96
C ASP A 26 13.61 -9.25 5.67
N ILE A 27 12.72 -9.24 4.67
CA ILE A 27 12.86 -9.99 3.41
C ILE A 27 13.01 -9.02 2.23
N ASP A 28 14.23 -8.93 1.67
CA ASP A 28 14.60 -7.97 0.61
C ASP A 28 13.70 -8.00 -0.65
N THR A 29 13.09 -9.14 -0.96
CA THR A 29 12.22 -9.31 -2.13
C THR A 29 10.80 -8.79 -1.89
N LEU A 30 10.38 -8.61 -0.64
CA LEU A 30 9.02 -8.17 -0.30
C LEU A 30 8.98 -6.66 -0.13
N LEU A 31 7.92 -6.04 -0.61
CA LEU A 31 7.72 -4.58 -0.55
C LEU A 31 6.58 -4.19 0.38
N ALA A 32 5.53 -5.00 0.43
CA ALA A 32 4.36 -4.76 1.26
C ALA A 32 3.57 -6.05 1.46
N ASP A 33 2.85 -6.13 2.58
CA ASP A 33 1.80 -7.11 2.81
C ASP A 33 0.53 -6.40 3.31
N GLU A 34 -0.49 -6.43 2.48
CA GLU A 34 -1.71 -5.65 2.62
C GLU A 34 -2.87 -6.54 3.08
N TYR A 35 -3.63 -6.05 4.05
CA TYR A 35 -4.93 -6.64 4.36
C TYR A 35 -5.92 -6.33 3.22
N VAL A 36 -6.60 -7.36 2.71
CA VAL A 36 -7.64 -7.20 1.67
C VAL A 36 -9.03 -7.30 2.29
N THR A 37 -9.32 -8.40 2.96
CA THR A 37 -10.64 -8.64 3.58
C THR A 37 -10.57 -9.76 4.62
N THR A 38 -11.60 -9.83 5.47
CA THR A 38 -11.81 -10.91 6.43
C THR A 38 -12.78 -11.92 5.84
N LEU A 39 -12.41 -13.20 5.87
CA LEU A 39 -13.27 -14.34 5.58
C LEU A 39 -13.89 -14.86 6.89
N LYS A 40 -14.62 -15.97 6.83
CA LYS A 40 -15.35 -16.47 8.00
C LYS A 40 -14.42 -16.86 9.17
N TYR A 41 -13.26 -17.43 8.87
CA TYR A 41 -12.31 -17.97 9.86
C TYR A 41 -10.86 -17.57 9.61
N THR A 42 -10.63 -16.84 8.53
CA THR A 42 -9.33 -16.54 7.94
C THR A 42 -9.40 -15.13 7.37
N GLN A 43 -8.30 -14.63 6.85
CA GLN A 43 -8.24 -13.35 6.15
C GLN A 43 -7.57 -13.54 4.81
N GLN A 44 -7.99 -12.73 3.85
CA GLN A 44 -7.31 -12.60 2.59
C GLN A 44 -6.35 -11.42 2.66
N ARG A 45 -5.11 -11.67 2.24
CA ARG A 45 -4.02 -10.71 2.22
C ARG A 45 -3.43 -10.64 0.82
N ARG A 46 -2.65 -9.60 0.56
CA ARG A 46 -1.95 -9.39 -0.70
C ARG A 46 -0.51 -8.99 -0.41
N VAL A 47 0.41 -9.83 -0.85
CA VAL A 47 1.84 -9.51 -0.78
C VAL A 47 2.31 -8.94 -2.11
N ILE A 48 3.14 -7.91 -2.03
CA ILE A 48 3.79 -7.24 -3.16
C ILE A 48 5.28 -7.56 -3.09
N PHE A 49 5.86 -8.03 -4.19
CA PHE A 49 7.25 -8.48 -4.23
C PHE A 49 7.94 -8.13 -5.55
N VAL A 50 9.27 -8.08 -5.53
CA VAL A 50 10.13 -7.94 -6.71
C VAL A 50 10.58 -9.32 -7.18
N ALA A 51 10.26 -9.67 -8.42
CA ALA A 51 10.69 -10.93 -9.02
C ALA A 51 12.12 -10.84 -9.59
N PRO A 52 12.79 -11.97 -9.90
CA PRO A 52 14.15 -11.98 -10.43
C PRO A 52 14.34 -11.26 -11.78
N ASP A 53 13.26 -11.00 -12.50
CA ASP A 53 13.26 -10.20 -13.74
C ASP A 53 13.24 -8.68 -13.48
N GLY A 54 13.26 -8.27 -12.21
CA GLY A 54 13.26 -6.88 -11.76
C GLY A 54 11.89 -6.21 -11.78
N ARG A 55 10.80 -6.94 -12.07
CA ARG A 55 9.44 -6.40 -12.07
C ARG A 55 8.74 -6.67 -10.75
N THR A 56 7.77 -5.83 -10.43
CA THR A 56 6.96 -5.94 -9.22
C THR A 56 5.65 -6.65 -9.51
N TYR A 57 5.33 -7.62 -8.66
CA TYR A 57 4.11 -8.40 -8.75
C TYR A 57 3.36 -8.39 -7.42
N ALA A 58 2.06 -8.63 -7.49
CA ALA A 58 1.20 -8.83 -6.34
C ALA A 58 0.49 -10.18 -6.44
N VAL A 59 0.43 -10.90 -5.32
CA VAL A 59 -0.33 -12.15 -5.21
C VAL A 59 -1.18 -12.14 -3.95
N GLU A 60 -2.41 -12.64 -4.07
CA GLU A 60 -3.30 -12.80 -2.94
C GLU A 60 -3.11 -14.16 -2.31
N TYR A 61 -3.22 -14.22 -0.98
CA TYR A 61 -3.11 -15.46 -0.21
C TYR A 61 -4.03 -15.41 1.00
N GLU A 62 -4.42 -16.58 1.48
CA GLU A 62 -5.21 -16.77 2.67
C GLU A 62 -4.30 -17.00 3.88
N ALA A 63 -4.56 -16.28 4.96
CA ALA A 63 -3.84 -16.39 6.21
C ALA A 63 -4.81 -16.57 7.38
N GLN A 64 -4.31 -17.09 8.51
CA GLN A 64 -5.05 -17.05 9.76
C GLN A 64 -5.34 -15.61 10.17
N LEU A 65 -6.46 -15.41 10.87
CA LEU A 65 -6.74 -14.15 11.53
C LEU A 65 -5.71 -13.93 12.64
N ASP A 66 -5.23 -12.70 12.82
CA ASP A 66 -4.44 -12.35 14.00
C ASP A 66 -5.37 -11.79 15.07
N LEU A 67 -5.91 -12.67 15.93
CA LEU A 67 -6.80 -12.31 17.03
C LEU A 67 -6.13 -12.46 18.41
N GLY A 68 -4.81 -12.60 18.47
CA GLY A 68 -4.08 -12.86 19.72
C GLY A 68 -4.34 -14.26 20.30
N ASP A 69 -4.51 -14.35 21.62
CA ASP A 69 -4.54 -15.62 22.40
C ASP A 69 -5.80 -16.50 22.21
N PHE A 70 -6.65 -16.21 21.22
CA PHE A 70 -7.81 -17.06 20.95
C PHE A 70 -7.41 -18.26 20.09
N GLU A 71 -7.81 -19.46 20.49
CA GLU A 71 -7.60 -20.67 19.69
C GLU A 71 -8.30 -20.52 18.34
N LEU A 72 -7.49 -20.36 17.29
CA LEU A 72 -7.94 -20.41 15.90
C LEU A 72 -7.87 -21.85 15.40
N GLY A 73 -8.68 -22.14 14.39
CA GLY A 73 -8.58 -23.39 13.64
C GLY A 73 -7.23 -23.49 12.92
N ASP A 74 -6.96 -24.66 12.35
CA ASP A 74 -5.74 -24.90 11.57
C ASP A 74 -5.54 -23.84 10.46
N PRO A 75 -4.29 -23.51 10.10
CA PRO A 75 -4.03 -22.58 9.02
C PRO A 75 -4.64 -23.09 7.71
N PRO A 76 -5.04 -22.19 6.80
CA PRO A 76 -5.51 -22.59 5.49
C PRO A 76 -4.45 -23.44 4.80
N PRO A 77 -4.83 -24.59 4.19
CA PRO A 77 -3.89 -25.38 3.42
C PRO A 77 -3.38 -24.55 2.23
N ASP A 78 -2.07 -24.64 1.98
CA ASP A 78 -1.41 -24.02 0.84
C ASP A 78 -1.75 -22.53 0.63
N TYR A 79 -2.00 -21.81 1.73
CA TYR A 79 -2.36 -20.39 1.72
C TYR A 79 -3.62 -20.09 0.88
N GLY A 80 -4.53 -21.05 0.72
CA GLY A 80 -5.73 -20.92 -0.11
C GLY A 80 -5.44 -20.96 -1.62
N TRP A 81 -4.24 -21.36 -2.04
CA TRP A 81 -3.90 -21.53 -3.44
C TRP A 81 -4.34 -22.89 -3.97
N ASP A 82 -4.87 -22.90 -5.19
CA ASP A 82 -5.27 -24.12 -5.88
C ASP A 82 -4.19 -24.57 -6.87
N GLY A 83 -3.45 -25.62 -6.50
CA GLY A 83 -2.45 -26.28 -7.36
C GLY A 83 -1.03 -25.73 -7.24
N ASP A 84 -0.15 -26.13 -8.16
CA ASP A 84 1.29 -25.88 -8.06
C ASP A 84 1.72 -24.51 -8.60
N THR A 85 0.80 -23.75 -9.17
CA THR A 85 1.07 -22.45 -9.78
C THR A 85 0.06 -21.40 -9.34
N VAL A 86 0.56 -20.19 -9.12
CA VAL A 86 -0.21 -19.04 -8.66
C VAL A 86 -0.07 -17.90 -9.66
N GLU A 87 -1.20 -17.30 -9.99
CA GLU A 87 -1.26 -16.14 -10.85
C GLU A 87 -0.93 -14.87 -10.06
N ALA A 88 0.16 -14.18 -10.44
CA ALA A 88 0.53 -12.90 -9.87
C ALA A 88 0.27 -11.77 -10.88
N VAL A 89 -0.22 -10.64 -10.38
CA VAL A 89 -0.54 -9.45 -11.18
C VAL A 89 0.65 -8.50 -11.17
N GLU A 90 1.10 -8.03 -12.34
CA GLU A 90 2.14 -7.00 -12.42
C GLU A 90 1.60 -5.66 -11.88
N VAL A 91 2.32 -5.05 -10.93
CA VAL A 91 1.93 -3.80 -10.27
C VAL A 91 3.06 -2.76 -10.33
N LYS A 92 2.71 -1.50 -10.10
CA LYS A 92 3.66 -0.39 -9.97
C LYS A 92 3.23 0.52 -8.84
N PRO A 93 4.17 1.18 -8.13
CA PRO A 93 3.81 2.17 -7.13
C PRO A 93 3.08 3.34 -7.79
N VAL A 94 1.97 3.78 -7.17
CA VAL A 94 1.23 4.97 -7.57
C VAL A 94 1.05 5.84 -6.32
N PRO A 95 1.64 7.04 -6.26
CA PRO A 95 1.44 7.94 -5.13
C PRO A 95 -0.03 8.36 -5.09
N THR A 96 -0.64 8.29 -3.91
CA THR A 96 -2.04 8.64 -3.70
C THR A 96 -2.15 9.60 -2.52
N LEU A 97 -2.99 10.63 -2.63
CA LEU A 97 -3.36 11.49 -1.51
C LEU A 97 -4.61 10.92 -0.83
N ALA A 98 -4.57 10.75 0.49
CA ALA A 98 -5.71 10.30 1.28
C ALA A 98 -6.12 11.39 2.29
N ILE A 99 -7.42 11.70 2.33
CA ILE A 99 -8.02 12.52 3.39
C ILE A 99 -8.30 11.60 4.58
N ARG A 100 -7.76 11.93 5.75
CA ARG A 100 -8.00 11.20 7.00
C ARG A 100 -8.70 12.11 8.00
N TRP A 101 -9.71 11.58 8.67
CA TRP A 101 -10.32 12.20 9.84
C TRP A 101 -9.45 11.91 11.06
N GLU A 102 -9.00 12.95 11.74
CA GLU A 102 -8.26 12.86 13.00
C GLU A 102 -9.17 13.32 14.15
N PRO A 103 -8.96 12.80 15.38
CA PRO A 103 -9.60 13.37 16.56
C PRO A 103 -9.35 14.88 16.63
N VAL A 104 -10.40 15.63 16.98
CA VAL A 104 -10.23 17.06 17.24
C VAL A 104 -9.60 17.18 18.62
N ASP A 105 -8.28 17.35 18.66
CA ASP A 105 -7.58 17.76 19.88
C ASP A 105 -7.79 19.27 20.09
N ASP A 106 -8.14 19.67 21.33
CA ASP A 106 -8.25 21.09 21.72
C ASP A 106 -6.87 21.80 21.73
N GLU A 107 -5.78 21.02 21.64
CA GLU A 107 -4.45 21.57 21.45
C GLU A 107 -4.25 21.93 19.97
N PRO A 108 -3.75 23.14 19.66
CA PRO A 108 -3.36 23.45 18.30
C PRO A 108 -2.35 22.40 17.86
N GLY A 109 -2.75 21.58 16.87
CA GLY A 109 -1.92 20.52 16.33
C GLY A 109 -0.51 21.05 16.03
N PRO A 110 0.51 20.18 16.06
CA PRO A 110 1.88 20.60 15.80
C PRO A 110 1.88 21.45 14.54
N ASN A 111 2.41 22.68 14.64
CA ASN A 111 2.61 23.59 13.53
C ASN A 111 3.67 22.96 12.61
N ARG A 112 3.30 21.86 11.95
CA ARG A 112 4.07 21.26 10.89
C ARG A 112 4.22 22.39 9.90
N PRO A 113 5.46 22.79 9.56
CA PRO A 113 5.63 23.80 8.53
C PRO A 113 4.77 23.37 7.36
N ARG A 114 3.90 24.26 6.87
CA ARG A 114 3.26 24.09 5.57
C ARG A 114 4.40 24.02 4.55
N LEU A 115 4.98 22.84 4.40
CA LEU A 115 5.79 22.51 3.25
C LEU A 115 4.88 22.75 2.07
N ASP A 116 5.35 23.50 1.08
CA ASP A 116 4.57 23.65 -0.13
C ASP A 116 4.26 22.23 -0.67
N ALA A 117 3.08 22.07 -1.28
CA ALA A 117 2.62 20.75 -1.73
C ALA A 117 3.66 20.05 -2.62
N LEU A 118 4.44 20.84 -3.36
CA LEU A 118 5.55 20.37 -4.19
C LEU A 118 6.65 19.72 -3.34
N THR A 119 7.04 20.32 -2.22
CA THR A 119 8.09 19.81 -1.32
C THR A 119 7.65 18.52 -0.64
N SER A 120 6.38 18.44 -0.23
CA SER A 120 5.82 17.20 0.32
C SER A 120 5.77 16.07 -0.73
N LEU A 121 5.36 16.37 -1.96
CA LEU A 121 5.33 15.40 -3.05
C LEU A 121 6.73 14.98 -3.50
N VAL A 122 7.69 15.90 -3.49
CA VAL A 122 9.10 15.58 -3.75
C VAL A 122 9.63 14.61 -2.71
N ALA A 123 9.40 14.87 -1.42
CA ALA A 123 9.83 13.97 -0.36
C ALA A 123 9.22 12.57 -0.50
N LEU A 124 7.94 12.47 -0.85
CA LEU A 124 7.27 11.18 -1.11
C LEU A 124 7.89 10.43 -2.29
N HIS A 125 8.23 11.13 -3.37
CA HIS A 125 8.88 10.51 -4.52
C HIS A 125 10.32 10.08 -4.23
N GLU A 126 11.07 10.87 -3.44
CA GLU A 126 12.41 10.50 -2.99
C GLU A 126 12.38 9.27 -2.05
N GLU A 127 11.38 9.19 -1.17
CA GLU A 127 11.14 8.02 -0.32
C GLU A 127 10.79 6.77 -1.14
N ALA A 128 10.06 6.95 -2.25
CA ALA A 128 9.79 5.90 -3.24
C ALA A 128 11.00 5.56 -4.14
N GLY A 129 12.18 6.12 -3.87
CA GLY A 129 13.43 5.79 -4.56
C GLY A 129 13.74 6.63 -5.80
N ALA A 130 12.96 7.66 -6.10
CA ALA A 130 13.27 8.58 -7.20
C ALA A 130 14.45 9.50 -6.84
N SER A 131 15.28 9.86 -7.83
CA SER A 131 16.27 10.91 -7.61
C SER A 131 15.58 12.27 -7.38
N THR A 132 16.20 13.20 -6.65
CA THR A 132 15.63 14.53 -6.37
C THR A 132 15.15 15.27 -7.62
N SER A 133 15.82 15.08 -8.76
CA SER A 133 15.42 15.69 -10.03
C SER A 133 14.13 15.06 -10.57
N GLU A 134 14.05 13.73 -10.59
CA GLU A 134 12.87 12.99 -11.03
C GLU A 134 11.68 13.20 -10.10
N ALA A 135 11.94 13.21 -8.78
CA ALA A 135 10.93 13.48 -7.76
C ALA A 135 10.30 14.87 -7.93
N ARG A 136 11.11 15.89 -8.25
CA ARG A 136 10.62 17.24 -8.56
C ARG A 136 9.80 17.30 -9.82
N GLU A 137 10.22 16.62 -10.87
CA GLU A 137 9.51 16.61 -12.13
C GLU A 137 8.17 15.87 -12.01
N ALA A 138 8.16 14.72 -11.32
CA ALA A 138 6.95 13.95 -11.04
C ALA A 138 5.98 14.72 -10.13
N ALA A 139 6.48 15.34 -9.06
CA ALA A 139 5.66 16.17 -8.17
C ALA A 139 5.04 17.38 -8.90
N ALA A 140 5.82 18.05 -9.75
CA ALA A 140 5.31 19.19 -10.53
C ALA A 140 4.28 18.75 -11.58
N ALA A 141 4.53 17.64 -12.28
CA ALA A 141 3.58 17.07 -13.24
C ALA A 141 2.26 16.68 -12.55
N TRP A 142 2.34 16.04 -11.37
CA TRP A 142 1.17 15.66 -10.59
C TRP A 142 0.32 16.86 -10.18
N ILE A 143 0.97 17.94 -9.70
CA ILE A 143 0.28 19.20 -9.32
C ILE A 143 -0.38 19.85 -10.55
N VAL A 144 0.25 19.84 -11.71
CA VAL A 144 -0.34 20.40 -12.94
C VAL A 144 -1.55 19.58 -13.39
N GLU A 145 -1.45 18.26 -13.32
CA GLU A 145 -2.51 17.35 -13.75
C GLU A 145 -3.72 17.39 -12.81
N HIS A 146 -3.50 17.45 -11.50
CA HIS A 146 -4.55 17.33 -10.49
C HIS A 146 -4.86 18.64 -9.76
N GLY A 147 -4.19 19.74 -10.10
CA GLY A 147 -4.31 21.01 -9.37
C GLY A 147 -5.73 21.59 -9.35
N ALA A 148 -6.51 21.36 -10.41
CA ALA A 148 -7.91 21.77 -10.46
C ALA A 148 -8.82 20.89 -9.59
N GLU A 149 -8.53 19.60 -9.50
CA GLU A 149 -9.27 18.66 -8.66
C GLU A 149 -8.99 18.95 -7.17
N VAL A 150 -7.71 19.18 -6.83
CA VAL A 150 -7.29 19.59 -5.49
C VAL A 150 -7.91 20.91 -5.07
N ALA A 151 -7.98 21.90 -5.96
CA ALA A 151 -8.63 23.19 -5.69
C ALA A 151 -10.14 23.00 -5.42
N ASN A 152 -10.84 22.23 -6.25
CA ASN A 152 -12.26 21.96 -6.05
C ASN A 152 -12.55 21.21 -4.75
N THR A 153 -11.75 20.20 -4.39
CA THR A 153 -11.93 19.48 -3.11
C THR A 153 -11.65 20.37 -1.91
N TYR A 154 -10.70 21.31 -2.03
CA TYR A 154 -10.41 22.28 -0.98
C TYR A 154 -11.55 23.30 -0.80
N ASP A 155 -12.09 23.82 -1.90
CA ASP A 155 -13.22 24.76 -1.88
C ASP A 155 -14.49 24.10 -1.31
N GLU A 156 -14.79 22.85 -1.71
CA GLU A 156 -15.90 22.08 -1.14
C GLU A 156 -15.72 21.81 0.36
N TYR A 157 -14.49 21.55 0.80
CA TYR A 157 -14.17 21.38 2.21
C TYR A 157 -14.36 22.68 3.01
N GLN A 158 -13.89 23.82 2.49
CA GLN A 158 -14.06 25.13 3.13
C GLN A 158 -15.55 25.52 3.22
N ASP A 159 -16.32 25.35 2.15
CA ASP A 159 -17.76 25.65 2.14
C ASP A 159 -18.53 24.76 3.14
N SER A 160 -18.13 23.48 3.29
CA SER A 160 -18.75 22.58 4.28
C SER A 160 -18.41 22.98 5.74
N ALA A 161 -17.21 23.54 5.96
CA ALA A 161 -16.75 23.97 7.26
C ALA A 161 -17.37 25.32 7.69
N GLU A 162 -17.67 26.22 6.74
CA GLU A 162 -18.31 27.51 7.02
C GLU A 162 -19.84 27.41 7.14
N GLY A 163 -20.48 26.37 6.59
CA GLY A 163 -21.92 26.13 6.67
C GLY A 163 -22.46 25.61 8.01
N HIS A 164 -21.59 25.38 8.99
CA HIS A 164 -21.93 24.87 10.33
C HIS A 164 -21.67 25.87 11.48
N LEU A 165 -21.83 27.17 11.22
CA LEU A 165 -21.90 28.23 12.25
C LEU A 165 -23.31 28.81 12.40
#